data_AF-A0A4Q5TDI5-F1
#
_entry.id   AF-A0A4Q5TDI5-F1
#
_cell.length_a   1.000
_cell.length_b   1.000
_cell.length_c   1.000
_cell.angle_alpha   90.00
_cell.angle_beta   90.00
_cell.angle_gamma   90.00
#
_symmetry.space_group_name_H-M   'P 1'
#
loop_
_entity.id
_entity.type
_entity.pdbx_description
1 polymer ?
#
loop_
_entity_poly.entity_id
_entity_poly.type
_entity_poly.pdbx_seq_one_letter_code
_entity_poly.pdbx_strand_id
1 'polypeptide(L)' 'MEERKCKHELKNCPRCKQSFECKPGDIGNCQCTGIKLAAETQELISRKYHDCLCRDCLVDLTNQQVVFREKFGSSPH' A
#
# COMPACT_ATOMS: atom_id res chain seq x y z
N MET A 1 -8.26 -24.36 25.34
CA MET A 1 -8.50 -23.47 24.17
C MET A 1 -8.63 -22.05 24.72
N GLU A 2 -8.69 -21.05 23.85
CA GLU A 2 -8.84 -19.60 24.13
C GLU A 2 -7.54 -18.76 24.06
N GLU A 3 -7.07 -18.65 22.81
CA GLU A 3 -7.14 -17.41 22.01
C GLU A 3 -6.76 -16.11 22.75
N ARG A 4 -5.44 -15.92 22.88
CA ARG A 4 -4.85 -14.60 23.10
C ARG A 4 -5.06 -13.74 21.86
N LYS A 5 -6.17 -13.00 21.87
CA LYS A 5 -6.53 -11.97 20.90
C LYS A 5 -5.50 -10.84 20.95
N CYS A 6 -4.47 -10.94 20.12
CA CYS A 6 -3.48 -9.88 19.92
C CYS A 6 -4.19 -8.62 19.41
N LYS A 7 -4.24 -7.61 20.28
CA LYS A 7 -4.67 -6.25 19.94
C LYS A 7 -3.51 -5.56 19.21
N HIS A 8 -3.14 -6.08 18.05
CA HIS A 8 -2.37 -5.29 17.10
C HIS A 8 -3.35 -4.33 16.44
N GLU A 9 -2.97 -3.06 16.30
CA GLU A 9 -3.77 -2.01 15.66
C GLU A 9 -4.00 -2.35 14.18
N LEU A 10 -4.94 -3.27 13.97
CA LEU A 10 -5.41 -3.70 12.67
C LEU A 10 -6.36 -2.62 12.18
N LYS A 11 -5.87 -1.77 11.27
CA LYS A 11 -6.73 -0.88 10.50
C LYS A 11 -7.39 -1.65 9.35
N ASN A 12 -8.57 -1.22 8.95
CA ASN A 12 -9.24 -1.74 7.76
C ASN A 12 -8.91 -0.87 6.55
N CYS A 13 -8.52 -1.51 5.45
CA CYS A 13 -8.25 -0.79 4.20
C CYS A 13 -9.57 -0.29 3.58
N PRO A 14 -9.72 0.99 3.22
CA PRO A 14 -10.95 1.50 2.61
C PRO A 14 -11.22 0.95 1.20
N ARG A 15 -10.21 0.35 0.54
CA ARG A 15 -10.32 -0.21 -0.81
C ARG A 15 -10.78 -1.67 -0.80
N CYS A 16 -10.08 -2.55 -0.09
CA CYS A 16 -10.38 -3.98 -0.07
C CYS A 16 -11.08 -4.46 1.22
N LYS A 17 -11.27 -3.58 2.21
CA LYS A 17 -11.79 -3.88 3.56
C LYS A 17 -10.98 -4.90 4.37
N GLN A 18 -9.81 -5.30 3.88
CA GLN A 18 -8.93 -6.22 4.59
C GLN A 18 -8.34 -5.54 5.84
N SER A 19 -8.27 -6.29 6.94
CA SER A 19 -7.54 -5.92 8.14
C SER A 19 -6.04 -6.01 7.89
N PHE A 20 -5.31 -4.94 8.20
CA PHE A 20 -3.87 -4.87 8.09
C PHE A 20 -3.28 -4.03 9.20
N GLU A 21 -2.01 -4.27 9.53
CA GLU A 21 -1.31 -3.48 10.54
C GLU A 21 -0.86 -2.14 9.92
N CYS A 22 -1.60 -1.05 10.19
CA CYS A 22 -1.13 0.31 9.92
C CYS A 22 -0.69 0.94 11.24
N LYS A 23 0.61 1.12 11.41
CA LYS A 23 1.19 1.91 12.49
C LYS A 23 1.72 3.22 11.91
N PRO A 24 0.88 4.25 11.72
CA PRO A 24 1.37 5.54 11.23
C PRO A 24 2.37 6.20 12.19
N GLY A 25 2.28 5.88 13.49
CA GLY A 25 3.28 6.31 14.49
C GLY A 25 4.60 5.52 14.43
N ASP A 26 4.62 4.36 13.78
CA ASP A 26 5.82 3.55 13.58
C ASP A 26 5.82 2.99 12.14
N ILE A 27 6.14 3.88 11.20
CA ILE A 27 6.15 3.54 9.76
C ILE A 27 7.16 2.43 9.45
N GLY A 28 8.17 2.23 10.30
CA GLY A 28 9.14 1.14 10.20
C GLY A 28 8.52 -0.25 10.39
N ASN A 29 7.45 -0.35 11.19
CA ASN A 29 6.69 -1.58 11.41
C ASN A 29 5.37 -1.65 10.63
N CYS A 30 5.07 -0.67 9.77
CA CYS A 30 3.88 -0.73 8.91
C CYS A 30 4.02 -1.80 7.82
N GLN A 31 2.97 -2.57 7.54
CA GLN A 31 2.97 -3.47 6.36
C GLN A 31 3.12 -2.73 5.03
N CYS A 32 2.86 -1.43 5.01
CA CYS A 32 3.08 -0.55 3.87
C CYS A 32 4.56 -0.20 3.63
N THR A 33 5.44 -0.47 4.60
CA THR A 33 6.86 -0.13 4.52
C THR A 33 7.58 -0.98 3.48
N GLY A 34 8.55 -0.39 2.79
CA GLY A 34 9.32 -1.07 1.74
C GLY A 34 8.61 -1.25 0.40
N ILE A 35 7.40 -0.72 0.22
CA ILE A 35 6.75 -0.67 -1.09
C ILE A 35 7.31 0.50 -1.90
N LYS A 36 7.84 0.20 -3.09
CA LYS A 36 8.28 1.23 -4.03
C LYS A 36 7.10 1.75 -4.84
N LEU A 37 6.45 2.79 -4.33
CA LEU A 37 5.47 3.56 -5.09
C LEU A 37 6.21 4.59 -5.95
N ALA A 38 5.81 4.75 -7.21
CA ALA A 38 6.27 5.90 -8.00
C ALA A 38 5.69 7.20 -7.42
N ALA A 39 6.40 8.32 -7.58
CA ALA A 39 5.94 9.62 -7.08
C ALA A 39 4.52 9.96 -7.59
N GLU A 40 4.25 9.73 -8.88
CA GLU A 40 2.93 9.89 -9.49
C GLU A 40 1.85 9.06 -8.79
N THR A 41 2.15 7.79 -8.49
CA THR A 41 1.22 6.89 -7.80
C THR A 41 0.99 7.33 -6.36
N GLN A 42 2.04 7.77 -5.67
CA GLN A 42 1.96 8.25 -4.29
C GLN A 42 1.11 9.52 -4.20
N GLU A 43 1.30 10.47 -5.13
CA GLU A 43 0.46 11.66 -5.23
C GLU A 43 -1.00 11.31 -5.56
N LEU A 44 -1.23 10.40 -6.52
CA LEU A 44 -2.57 9.91 -6.84
C LEU A 44 -3.25 9.30 -5.62
N ILE A 45 -2.52 8.49 -4.86
CA ILE A 45 -3.03 7.87 -3.62
C ILE A 45 -3.35 8.95 -2.61
N SER A 46 -2.44 9.89 -2.31
CA SER A 46 -2.72 10.97 -1.35
C SER A 46 -3.90 11.86 -1.76
N ARG A 47 -4.16 12.04 -3.06
CA ARG A 47 -5.32 12.80 -3.57
C ARG A 47 -6.62 12.00 -3.53
N LYS A 48 -6.58 10.69 -3.84
CA LYS A 48 -7.76 9.80 -3.86
C LYS A 48 -8.14 9.27 -2.48
N TYR A 49 -7.15 9.01 -1.64
CA TYR A 49 -7.26 8.31 -0.37
C TYR A 49 -6.54 9.13 0.72
N HIS A 50 -7.30 9.57 1.71
CA HIS A 50 -6.76 10.27 2.89
C HIS A 50 -6.35 9.31 4.03
N ASP A 51 -6.49 8.00 3.84
CA ASP A 51 -6.23 6.96 4.84
C ASP A 51 -5.20 5.95 4.35
N CYS A 52 -4.61 5.19 5.29
CA CYS A 52 -3.69 4.10 4.98
C CYS A 52 -4.35 3.05 4.08
N LEU A 53 -3.65 2.62 3.03
CA LEU A 53 -3.99 1.44 2.23
C LEU A 53 -3.13 0.24 2.67
N CYS A 54 -3.67 -0.97 2.53
CA CYS A 54 -2.90 -2.17 2.78
C CYS A 54 -1.84 -2.40 1.69
N ARG A 55 -0.83 -3.23 1.99
CA ARG A 55 0.23 -3.60 1.07
C ARG A 55 -0.30 -4.08 -0.28
N ASP A 56 -1.29 -4.96 -0.26
CA ASP A 56 -1.85 -5.57 -1.47
C ASP A 56 -2.44 -4.51 -2.42
N CYS A 57 -3.22 -3.58 -1.87
CA CYS A 57 -3.78 -2.45 -2.62
C CYS A 57 -2.71 -1.51 -3.19
N LEU A 58 -1.65 -1.25 -2.42
CA LEU A 58 -0.53 -0.42 -2.86
C LEU A 58 0.28 -1.11 -3.97
N VAL A 59 0.49 -2.43 -3.86
CA VAL A 59 1.16 -3.24 -4.88
C VAL A 59 0.32 -3.32 -6.15
N ASP A 60 -0.99 -3.55 -6.05
CA ASP A 60 -1.92 -3.56 -7.18
C ASP A 60 -1.90 -2.21 -7.93
N LEU A 61 -1.95 -1.09 -7.21
CA LEU A 61 -1.81 0.25 -7.77
C LEU A 61 -0.47 0.46 -8.48
N THR A 62 0.61 0.01 -7.86
CA THR A 62 1.96 0.09 -8.45
C THR A 62 2.00 -0.75 -9.72
N ASN A 63 1.51 -1.98 -9.67
CA ASN A 63 1.51 -2.90 -10.80
C ASN A 63 0.71 -2.34 -11.98
N GLN A 64 -0.47 -1.76 -11.73
CA GLN A 64 -1.27 -1.11 -12.77
C GLN A 64 -0.53 0.05 -13.46
N GLN A 65 0.30 0.80 -12.73
CA GLN A 65 1.10 1.91 -13.27
C GLN A 65 2.37 1.43 -13.97
N VAL A 66 3.03 0.40 -13.44
CA VAL A 66 4.23 -0.21 -14.05
C VAL A 66 3.88 -0.85 -15.38
N VAL A 67 2.76 -1.58 -15.47
CA VAL A 67 2.28 -2.17 -16.73
C VAL A 67 2.01 -1.09 -17.78
N PHE A 68 1.58 0.10 -17.37
CA PHE A 68 1.43 1.23 -18.28
C PHE A 68 2.79 1.78 -18.75
N ARG A 69 3.81 1.84 -17.88
CA ARG A 69 5.14 2.34 -18.24
C ARG A 69 5.94 1.33 -19.08
N GLU A 70 5.92 0.05 -18.75
CA GLU A 70 6.67 -0.98 -19.49
C GLU A 70 6.19 -1.13 -20.94
N LYS A 71 4.90 -0.86 -21.20
CA LYS A 71 4.35 -0.87 -22.56
C LYS A 71 4.77 0.33 -23.42
N PHE A 72 5.32 1.39 -22.83
CA PHE A 72 5.75 2.61 -23.54
C PHE A 72 7.20 3.03 -23.26
N GLY A 73 7.93 2.28 -22.43
CA GLY A 73 9.28 2.60 -21.96
C GLY A 73 10.34 1.64 -22.50
N SER A 74 10.42 1.52 -23.82
CA SER A 74 11.65 1.06 -24.48
C SER A 74 12.43 2.29 -24.93
N SER A 75 13.49 2.65 -24.21
CA SER A 75 14.69 3.15 -24.88
C SER A 75 15.91 2.76 -24.05
N PRO A 76 16.60 1.65 -24.38
CA PRO A 76 17.95 1.44 -23.90
C PRO A 76 18.84 2.56 -24.45
N HIS A 77 19.74 3.08 -23.63
CA HIS A 77 20.98 3.69 -24.12
C HIS A 77 22.13 2.98 -23.41
#